data_AF-A0A520BCY4-F1
#
_entry.id   AF-A0A520BCY4-F1
#
_cell.length_a   1.000
_cell.length_b   1.000
_cell.length_c   1.000
_cell.angle_alpha   90.00
_cell.angle_beta   90.00
_cell.angle_gamma   90.00
#
_symmetry.space_group_name_H-M   'P 1'
#
loop_
_entity.id
_entity.type
_entity.pdbx_description
1 polymer ?
#
loop_
_entity_poly.entity_id
_entity_poly.type
_entity_poly.pdbx_seq_one_letter_code
_entity_poly.pdbx_strand_id
1 'polypeptide(L)'
;MDLFIYMQGSATEINALIILASLVFLLMPIGLLLYIRSYNRHKKDHFVEKENMRQKFESEILKTHIEVQEQTMQTIATELHDNIGQLLSLTTLTLNSINIPENEKASEKIGNSLSLVNKSIKEIRELAKILHGEQIVESGIGNAIDQEINWLKRVGGYELQVSNHLLDIKASSPDKD
;
A
#
# COMPACT_ATOMS: atom_id res chain seq x y z
N MET A 1 -78.95 44.04 21.56
CA MET A 1 -78.58 42.69 21.06
C MET A 1 -77.23 42.72 20.35
N ASP A 2 -76.91 43.78 19.62
CA ASP A 2 -75.72 43.84 18.76
C ASP A 2 -74.38 43.82 19.51
N LEU A 3 -74.29 44.43 20.70
CA LEU A 3 -73.07 44.40 21.53
C LEU A 3 -72.71 42.98 22.02
N PHE A 4 -73.72 42.15 22.31
CA PHE A 4 -73.51 40.79 22.79
C PHE A 4 -73.06 39.86 21.67
N ILE A 5 -73.59 40.05 20.45
CA ILE A 5 -73.17 39.32 19.24
C ILE A 5 -71.74 39.72 18.85
N TYR A 6 -71.39 41.01 18.92
CA TYR A 6 -70.02 41.48 18.66
C TYR A 6 -69.02 40.93 19.68
N MET A 7 -69.35 40.96 20.96
CA MET A 7 -68.52 40.37 22.01
C MET A 7 -68.37 38.85 21.88
N GLN A 8 -69.41 38.15 21.42
CA GLN A 8 -69.36 36.71 21.20
C GLN A 8 -68.48 36.33 19.98
N GLY A 9 -68.54 37.10 18.89
CA GLY A 9 -67.65 36.93 17.73
C GLY A 9 -66.17 37.14 18.08
N SER A 10 -65.86 38.20 18.83
CA SER A 10 -64.49 38.48 19.29
C SER A 10 -63.93 37.39 20.20
N ALA A 11 -64.74 36.82 21.11
CA ALA A 11 -64.31 35.71 21.97
C ALA A 11 -64.01 34.42 21.18
N THR A 12 -64.79 34.12 20.13
CA THR A 12 -64.52 32.96 19.27
C THR A 12 -63.25 33.10 18.45
N GLU A 13 -62.93 34.31 17.98
CA GLU A 13 -61.69 34.60 17.24
C GLU A 13 -60.45 34.44 18.14
N ILE A 14 -60.52 34.93 19.38
CA ILE A 14 -59.43 34.80 20.36
C ILE A 14 -59.19 33.33 20.71
N ASN A 15 -60.25 32.54 20.94
CA ASN A 15 -60.12 31.12 21.23
C ASN A 15 -59.50 30.34 20.06
N ALA A 16 -59.89 30.65 18.82
CA ALA A 16 -59.31 30.03 17.63
C ALA A 16 -57.81 30.35 17.50
N LEU A 17 -57.39 31.58 17.77
CA LEU A 17 -55.98 31.99 17.78
C LEU A 17 -55.18 31.23 18.85
N ILE A 18 -55.73 31.06 20.06
CA ILE A 18 -55.06 30.34 21.16
C ILE A 18 -54.88 28.86 20.80
N ILE A 19 -55.89 28.21 20.22
CA ILE A 19 -55.81 26.81 19.80
C ILE A 19 -54.78 26.64 18.69
N LEU A 20 -54.78 27.53 17.67
CA LEU A 20 -53.80 27.50 16.59
C LEU A 20 -52.38 27.69 17.10
N ALA A 21 -52.14 28.68 17.97
CA ALA A 21 -50.83 28.94 18.55
C ALA A 21 -50.33 27.76 19.39
N SER A 22 -51.22 27.16 20.19
CA SER A 22 -50.90 25.97 21.00
C SER A 22 -50.57 24.76 20.12
N LEU A 23 -51.31 24.55 19.04
CA LEU A 23 -51.07 23.48 18.08
C LEU A 23 -49.70 23.64 17.40
N VAL A 24 -49.38 24.84 16.92
CA VAL A 24 -48.08 25.13 16.30
C VAL A 24 -46.95 24.94 17.31
N PHE A 25 -47.11 25.43 18.53
CA PHE A 25 -46.12 25.29 19.59
C PHE A 25 -45.83 23.82 19.94
N LEU A 26 -46.84 22.95 19.90
CA LEU A 26 -46.70 21.53 20.20
C LEU A 26 -46.10 20.74 19.02
N LEU A 27 -46.42 21.14 17.77
CA LEU A 27 -45.88 20.49 16.56
C LEU A 27 -44.43 20.90 16.26
N MET A 28 -44.03 22.12 16.60
CA MET A 28 -42.69 22.65 16.33
C MET A 28 -41.55 21.76 16.86
N PRO A 29 -41.52 21.31 18.13
CA PRO A 29 -40.47 20.44 18.63
C PRO A 29 -40.46 19.05 17.95
N ILE A 30 -41.63 18.53 17.56
CA ILE A 30 -41.73 17.25 16.84
C ILE A 30 -41.10 17.39 15.45
N GLY A 31 -41.41 18.47 14.73
CA GLY A 31 -40.79 18.78 13.43
C GLY A 31 -39.28 18.94 13.53
N LEU A 32 -38.79 19.64 14.56
CA LEU A 32 -37.36 19.81 14.81
C LEU A 32 -36.66 18.47 15.08
N LEU A 33 -37.25 17.60 15.90
CA LEU A 33 -36.70 16.27 16.18
C LEU A 33 -36.64 15.38 14.92
N LEU A 34 -37.69 15.40 14.08
CA LEU A 34 -37.71 14.68 12.81
C LEU A 34 -36.65 15.22 11.85
N TYR A 35 -36.50 16.54 11.75
CA TYR A 35 -35.49 17.19 10.93
C TYR A 35 -34.07 16.79 11.36
N ILE A 36 -33.74 16.89 12.66
CA ILE A 36 -32.43 16.50 13.20
C ILE A 36 -32.18 15.01 12.94
N ARG A 37 -33.18 14.15 13.17
CA ARG A 37 -33.05 12.71 12.94
C ARG A 37 -32.79 12.39 11.47
N SER A 38 -33.49 13.07 10.55
CA SER A 38 -33.29 12.92 9.11
C SER A 38 -31.88 13.37 8.70
N TYR A 39 -31.48 14.58 9.12
CA TYR A 39 -30.15 15.12 8.84
C TYR A 39 -29.01 14.22 9.34
N ASN A 40 -29.13 13.71 10.57
CA ASN A 40 -28.14 12.80 11.14
C ASN A 40 -28.08 11.45 10.43
N ARG A 41 -29.20 10.93 9.92
CA ARG A 41 -29.21 9.71 9.10
C ARG A 41 -28.43 9.91 7.81
N HIS A 42 -28.77 10.94 7.04
CA HIS A 42 -28.07 11.24 5.78
C HIS A 42 -26.56 11.45 6.00
N LYS A 43 -26.17 12.18 7.05
CA LYS A 43 -24.76 12.37 7.39
C LYS A 43 -24.05 11.05 7.73
N LYS A 44 -24.70 10.17 8.49
CA LYS A 44 -24.15 8.86 8.85
C LYS A 44 -23.98 7.98 7.61
N ASP A 45 -24.97 7.93 6.75
CA ASP A 45 -24.94 7.09 5.55
C ASP A 45 -23.80 7.52 4.61
N HIS A 46 -23.64 8.83 4.38
CA HIS A 46 -22.52 9.35 3.60
C HIS A 46 -21.15 9.07 4.23
N PHE A 47 -21.04 9.14 5.56
CA PHE A 47 -19.80 8.82 6.26
C PHE A 47 -19.44 7.34 6.12
N VAL A 48 -20.43 6.45 6.28
CA VAL A 48 -20.24 5.00 6.11
C VAL A 48 -19.89 4.65 4.68
N GLU A 49 -20.56 5.26 3.70
CA GLU A 49 -20.27 5.06 2.27
C GLU A 49 -18.83 5.49 1.94
N LYS A 50 -18.41 6.66 2.42
CA LYS A 50 -17.04 7.16 2.22
C LYS A 50 -16.01 6.24 2.85
N GLU A 51 -16.25 5.76 4.06
CA GLU A 51 -15.33 4.83 4.73
C GLU A 51 -15.27 3.48 4.01
N ASN A 52 -16.40 2.95 3.54
CA ASN A 52 -16.42 1.72 2.74
C ASN A 52 -15.67 1.89 1.41
N MET A 53 -15.82 3.04 0.74
CA MET A 53 -15.05 3.34 -0.48
C MET A 53 -13.55 3.41 -0.19
N ARG A 54 -13.16 4.04 0.92
CA ARG A 54 -11.75 4.13 1.35
C ARG A 54 -11.18 2.74 1.62
N GLN A 55 -11.89 1.91 2.38
CA GLN A 55 -11.46 0.54 2.70
C GLN A 55 -11.34 -0.33 1.45
N LYS A 56 -12.29 -0.23 0.51
CA LYS A 56 -12.20 -0.95 -0.77
C LYS A 56 -10.99 -0.50 -1.59
N PHE A 57 -10.75 0.81 -1.66
CA PHE A 57 -9.60 1.36 -2.37
C PHE A 57 -8.27 0.90 -1.76
N GLU A 58 -8.13 0.99 -0.44
CA GLU A 58 -6.95 0.50 0.29
C GLU A 58 -6.74 -1.01 0.08
N SER A 59 -7.83 -1.80 0.09
CA SER A 59 -7.78 -3.23 -0.18
C SER A 59 -7.37 -3.56 -1.61
N GLU A 60 -7.84 -2.82 -2.61
CA GLU A 60 -7.46 -3.04 -4.02
C GLU A 60 -6.01 -2.65 -4.27
N ILE A 61 -5.52 -1.59 -3.63
CA ILE A 61 -4.08 -1.26 -3.66
C ILE A 61 -3.26 -2.42 -3.09
N LEU A 62 -3.61 -2.92 -1.90
CA LEU A 62 -2.88 -4.02 -1.28
C LEU A 62 -2.92 -5.29 -2.13
N LYS A 63 -4.08 -5.61 -2.70
CA LYS A 63 -4.25 -6.75 -3.61
C LYS A 63 -3.38 -6.61 -4.85
N THR A 64 -3.34 -5.42 -5.46
CA THR A 64 -2.50 -5.13 -6.62
C THR A 64 -1.02 -5.29 -6.27
N HIS A 65 -0.57 -4.82 -5.10
CA HIS A 65 0.81 -5.03 -4.65
C HIS A 65 1.16 -6.51 -4.51
N ILE A 66 0.26 -7.30 -3.91
CA ILE A 66 0.45 -8.75 -3.76
C ILE A 66 0.52 -9.43 -5.14
N GLU A 67 -0.39 -9.09 -6.05
CA GLU A 67 -0.41 -9.66 -7.41
C GLU A 67 0.87 -9.35 -8.19
N VAL A 68 1.33 -8.09 -8.12
CA VAL A 68 2.60 -7.69 -8.75
C VAL A 68 3.77 -8.45 -8.12
N GLN A 69 3.81 -8.55 -6.79
CA GLN A 69 4.87 -9.27 -6.09
C GLN A 69 4.90 -10.76 -6.47
N GLU A 70 3.75 -11.41 -6.54
CA GLU A 70 3.63 -12.82 -6.93
C GLU A 70 4.12 -13.02 -8.38
N GLN A 71 3.72 -12.13 -9.28
CA GLN A 71 4.17 -12.16 -10.67
C GLN A 71 5.68 -11.94 -10.79
N THR A 72 6.27 -11.01 -10.03
CA THR A 72 7.72 -10.80 -10.00
C THR A 72 8.43 -12.03 -9.45
N MET A 73 7.93 -12.65 -8.39
CA MET A 73 8.50 -13.88 -7.83
C MET A 73 8.44 -15.05 -8.82
N GLN A 74 7.34 -15.23 -9.55
CA GLN A 74 7.24 -16.25 -10.60
C GLN A 74 8.24 -16.00 -11.73
N THR A 75 8.41 -14.74 -12.13
CA THR A 75 9.39 -14.35 -13.16
C THR A 75 10.81 -14.69 -12.69
N ILE A 76 11.15 -14.36 -11.44
CA ILE A 76 12.45 -14.68 -10.84
C ILE A 76 12.67 -16.19 -10.77
N ALA A 77 11.67 -16.96 -10.36
CA ALA A 77 11.78 -18.42 -10.27
C ALA A 77 12.04 -19.05 -11.65
N THR A 78 11.36 -18.55 -12.68
CA THR A 78 11.53 -19.00 -14.07
C THR A 78 12.93 -18.69 -14.59
N GLU A 79 13.37 -17.42 -14.45
CA GLU A 79 14.72 -16.99 -14.84
C GLU A 79 15.82 -17.77 -14.09
N LEU A 80 15.64 -18.02 -12.81
CA LEU A 80 16.57 -18.81 -12.01
C LEU A 80 16.64 -20.26 -12.51
N HIS A 81 15.50 -20.90 -12.76
CA HIS A 81 15.47 -22.29 -13.22
C HIS A 81 16.05 -22.44 -14.64
N ASP A 82 15.60 -21.60 -15.56
CA ASP A 82 15.95 -21.73 -16.97
C ASP A 82 17.35 -21.21 -17.28
N ASN A 83 17.76 -20.06 -16.76
CA ASN A 83 19.08 -19.53 -17.10
C ASN A 83 20.17 -20.09 -16.18
N ILE A 84 20.04 -19.90 -14.86
CA ILE A 84 21.06 -20.36 -13.90
C ILE A 84 21.08 -21.88 -13.78
N GLY A 85 19.90 -22.50 -13.65
CA GLY A 85 19.79 -23.95 -13.50
C GLY A 85 20.35 -24.73 -14.69
N GLN A 86 20.15 -24.23 -15.91
CA GLN A 86 20.72 -24.83 -17.12
C GLN A 86 22.24 -24.62 -17.22
N LEU A 87 22.76 -23.41 -16.93
CA LEU A 87 24.20 -23.16 -16.94
C LEU A 87 24.95 -24.03 -15.93
N LEU A 88 24.39 -24.20 -14.74
CA LEU A 88 24.97 -25.08 -13.72
C LEU A 88 24.87 -26.55 -14.11
N SER A 89 23.75 -27.01 -14.68
CA SER A 89 23.65 -28.38 -15.21
C SER A 89 24.68 -28.65 -16.30
N LEU A 90 24.87 -27.71 -17.24
CA LEU A 90 25.89 -27.82 -18.28
C LEU A 90 27.31 -27.82 -17.70
N THR A 91 27.55 -27.02 -16.66
CA THR A 91 28.82 -27.03 -15.92
C THR A 91 29.08 -28.42 -15.34
N THR A 92 28.10 -28.99 -14.63
CA THR A 92 28.20 -30.33 -14.05
C THR A 92 28.45 -31.39 -15.10
N LEU A 93 27.72 -31.35 -16.23
CA LEU A 93 27.93 -32.28 -17.36
C LEU A 93 29.35 -32.14 -17.95
N THR A 94 29.83 -30.90 -18.12
CA THR A 94 31.15 -30.62 -18.67
C THR A 94 32.25 -31.17 -17.74
N LEU A 95 32.15 -30.90 -16.44
CA LEU A 95 33.06 -31.42 -15.42
C LEU A 95 33.05 -32.94 -15.34
N ASN A 96 31.87 -33.57 -15.34
CA ASN A 96 31.74 -35.03 -15.30
C ASN A 96 32.31 -35.72 -16.55
N SER A 97 32.41 -35.00 -17.67
CA SER A 97 32.97 -35.54 -18.92
C SER A 97 34.50 -35.46 -19.01
N ILE A 98 35.19 -34.96 -17.97
CA ILE A 98 36.65 -34.82 -17.95
C ILE A 98 37.30 -36.21 -17.83
N ASN A 99 38.22 -36.50 -18.76
CA ASN A 99 39.06 -37.69 -18.70
C ASN A 99 40.50 -37.27 -18.39
N ILE A 100 40.95 -37.52 -17.15
CA ILE A 100 42.25 -37.07 -16.61
C ILE A 100 43.49 -37.50 -17.43
N PRO A 101 43.53 -38.67 -18.09
CA PRO A 101 44.65 -39.05 -18.95
C PRO A 101 44.86 -38.12 -20.16
N GLU A 102 43.83 -37.40 -20.61
CA GLU A 102 43.92 -36.44 -21.72
C GLU A 102 44.16 -35.01 -21.19
N ASN A 103 45.35 -34.77 -20.66
CA ASN A 103 45.71 -33.57 -19.86
C ASN A 103 45.34 -32.22 -20.53
N GLU A 104 45.53 -32.10 -21.85
CA GLU A 104 45.21 -30.87 -22.60
C GLU A 104 43.69 -30.64 -22.73
N LYS A 105 42.91 -31.67 -23.08
CA LYS A 105 41.43 -31.61 -23.14
C LYS A 105 40.80 -31.46 -21.77
N ALA A 106 41.41 -32.04 -20.74
CA ALA A 106 40.98 -31.88 -19.35
C ALA A 106 41.09 -30.42 -18.91
N SER A 107 42.22 -29.77 -19.20
CA SER A 107 42.44 -28.34 -18.92
C SER A 107 41.40 -27.44 -19.62
N GLU A 108 41.12 -27.69 -20.91
CA GLU A 108 40.12 -26.95 -21.67
C GLU A 108 38.71 -27.08 -21.06
N LYS A 109 38.29 -28.30 -20.71
CA LYS A 109 36.98 -28.56 -20.08
C LYS A 109 36.84 -27.90 -18.71
N ILE A 110 37.92 -27.87 -17.92
CA ILE A 110 37.96 -27.15 -16.63
C ILE A 110 37.79 -25.65 -16.87
N GLY A 111 38.51 -25.08 -17.85
CA GLY A 111 38.38 -23.66 -18.22
C GLY A 111 36.96 -23.30 -18.66
N ASN A 112 36.34 -24.13 -19.50
CA ASN A 112 34.95 -23.95 -19.95
C ASN A 112 33.97 -24.00 -18.78
N SER A 113 34.16 -24.94 -17.86
CA SER A 113 33.32 -25.06 -16.66
C SER A 113 33.44 -23.83 -15.76
N LEU A 114 34.65 -23.31 -15.55
CA LEU A 114 34.88 -22.07 -14.80
C LEU A 114 34.20 -20.86 -15.46
N SER A 115 34.21 -20.79 -16.79
CA SER A 115 33.50 -19.75 -17.55
C SER A 115 31.98 -19.82 -17.34
N LEU A 116 31.39 -21.02 -17.39
CA LEU A 116 29.96 -21.22 -17.13
C LEU A 116 29.56 -20.84 -15.70
N VAL A 117 30.38 -21.17 -14.70
CA VAL A 117 30.18 -20.74 -13.31
C VAL A 117 30.21 -19.21 -13.21
N ASN A 118 31.21 -18.56 -13.79
CA ASN A 118 31.30 -17.10 -13.76
C ASN A 118 30.11 -16.42 -14.44
N LYS A 119 29.61 -17.01 -15.55
CA LYS A 119 28.39 -16.54 -16.22
C LYS A 119 27.17 -16.68 -15.32
N SER A 120 27.02 -17.82 -14.64
CA SER A 120 25.94 -18.07 -13.68
C SER A 120 25.96 -17.05 -12.52
N ILE A 121 27.15 -16.78 -11.95
CA ILE A 121 27.31 -15.78 -10.88
C ILE A 121 26.90 -14.37 -11.37
N LYS A 122 27.26 -14.02 -12.61
CA LYS A 122 26.88 -12.73 -13.20
C LYS A 122 25.36 -12.62 -13.35
N GLU A 123 24.71 -13.64 -13.88
CA GLU A 123 23.26 -13.64 -14.08
C GLU A 123 22.49 -13.59 -12.74
N ILE A 124 22.94 -14.30 -11.70
CA ILE A 124 22.39 -14.17 -10.34
C ILE A 124 22.53 -12.73 -9.83
N ARG A 125 23.66 -12.06 -10.08
CA ARG A 125 23.85 -10.66 -9.66
C ARG A 125 22.92 -9.70 -10.38
N GLU A 126 22.67 -9.90 -11.68
CA GLU A 126 21.72 -9.06 -12.40
C GLU A 126 20.28 -9.30 -11.91
N LEU A 127 19.89 -10.55 -11.65
CA LEU A 127 18.60 -10.88 -11.03
C LEU A 127 18.43 -10.24 -9.65
N ALA A 128 19.48 -10.27 -8.82
CA ALA A 128 19.48 -9.66 -7.50
C ALA A 128 19.33 -8.13 -7.54
N LYS A 129 19.84 -7.45 -8.58
CA LYS A 129 19.64 -6.01 -8.78
C LYS A 129 18.19 -5.66 -9.11
N ILE A 130 17.51 -6.49 -9.89
CA ILE A 130 16.09 -6.29 -10.21
C ILE A 130 15.26 -6.38 -8.93
N LEU A 131 15.52 -7.43 -8.13
CA LEU A 131 14.87 -7.63 -6.83
C LEU A 131 15.15 -6.48 -5.84
N HIS A 132 16.40 -6.00 -5.78
CA HIS A 132 16.73 -4.82 -4.96
C HIS A 132 16.09 -3.53 -5.48
N GLY A 133 16.05 -3.32 -6.80
CA GLY A 133 15.44 -2.13 -7.40
C GLY A 133 13.95 -2.01 -7.08
N GLU A 134 13.23 -3.13 -7.05
CA GLU A 134 11.84 -3.20 -6.57
C GLU A 134 11.73 -2.80 -5.09
N GLN A 135 12.68 -3.26 -4.26
CA GLN A 135 12.76 -2.87 -2.84
C GLN A 135 13.07 -1.37 -2.63
N ILE A 136 13.79 -0.71 -3.55
CA ILE A 136 14.03 0.74 -3.53
C ILE A 136 12.73 1.52 -3.79
N VAL A 137 11.89 1.05 -4.72
CA VAL A 137 10.57 1.66 -4.98
C VAL A 137 9.66 1.53 -3.78
N GLU A 138 9.70 0.37 -3.11
CA GLU A 138 8.86 0.08 -1.94
C GLU A 138 9.32 0.79 -0.66
N SER A 139 10.64 0.92 -0.43
CA SER A 139 11.21 1.56 0.75
C SER A 139 11.41 3.08 0.62
N GLY A 140 11.33 3.61 -0.60
CA GLY A 140 11.60 5.00 -0.93
C GLY A 140 13.09 5.30 -1.10
N ILE A 141 13.41 6.20 -2.05
CA ILE A 141 14.78 6.55 -2.44
C ILE A 141 15.67 6.94 -1.26
N GLY A 142 15.13 7.65 -0.26
CA GLY A 142 15.88 8.06 0.94
C GLY A 142 16.40 6.87 1.76
N ASN A 143 15.57 5.85 1.97
CA ASN A 143 15.94 4.64 2.71
C ASN A 143 16.89 3.75 1.90
N ALA A 144 16.68 3.68 0.58
CA ALA A 144 17.56 2.96 -0.34
C ALA A 144 19.00 3.51 -0.33
N ILE A 145 19.15 4.84 -0.37
CA ILE A 145 20.45 5.51 -0.29
C ILE A 145 21.15 5.15 1.02
N ASP A 146 20.44 5.20 2.15
CA ASP A 146 21.01 4.86 3.46
C ASP A 146 21.43 3.38 3.57
N GLN A 147 20.64 2.46 3.00
CA GLN A 147 21.02 1.04 2.93
C GLN A 147 22.30 0.82 2.12
N GLU A 148 22.41 1.46 0.95
CA GLU A 148 23.57 1.33 0.07
C GLU A 148 24.83 1.91 0.72
N ILE A 149 24.72 3.07 1.39
CA ILE A 149 25.81 3.66 2.17
C ILE A 149 26.25 2.72 3.31
N ASN A 150 25.30 2.11 4.01
CA ASN A 150 25.61 1.16 5.08
C ASN A 150 26.27 -0.11 4.54
N TRP A 151 25.88 -0.58 3.36
CA TRP A 151 26.57 -1.65 2.66
C TRP A 151 28.01 -1.25 2.30
N LEU A 152 28.22 -0.09 1.68
CA LEU A 152 29.55 0.43 1.33
C LEU A 152 30.47 0.60 2.54
N LYS A 153 29.94 1.08 3.68
CA LYS A 153 30.69 1.16 4.95
C LYS A 153 31.19 -0.21 5.43
N ARG A 154 30.40 -1.28 5.25
CA ARG A 154 30.76 -2.65 5.65
C ARG A 154 31.81 -3.30 4.74
N VAL A 155 31.84 -2.92 3.47
CA VAL A 155 32.81 -3.46 2.48
C VAL A 155 34.22 -2.90 2.72
N GLY A 156 34.37 -1.84 3.52
CA GLY A 156 35.64 -1.45 4.13
C GLY A 156 36.70 -0.98 3.11
N GLY A 157 36.51 0.21 2.55
CA GLY A 157 37.49 0.82 1.64
C GLY A 157 37.49 2.34 1.53
N TYR A 158 36.53 3.04 2.16
CA TYR A 158 36.33 4.48 1.98
C TYR A 158 35.80 5.16 3.25
N GLU A 159 36.27 6.38 3.54
CA GLU A 159 35.58 7.30 4.45
C GLU A 159 34.43 7.97 3.69
N LEU A 160 33.18 7.71 4.11
CA LEU A 160 31.97 8.24 3.48
C LEU A 160 31.35 9.33 4.33
N GLN A 161 31.35 10.56 3.82
CA GLN A 161 30.56 11.67 4.35
C GLN A 161 29.27 11.78 3.53
N VAL A 162 28.12 11.62 4.18
CA VAL A 162 26.81 11.66 3.51
C VAL A 162 25.92 12.67 4.22
N SER A 163 25.31 13.56 3.42
CA SER A 163 24.22 14.43 3.84
C SER A 163 22.95 14.03 3.10
N ASN A 164 22.04 13.33 3.79
CA ASN A 164 20.74 12.92 3.25
C ASN A 164 19.66 13.88 3.79
N HIS A 165 19.01 14.62 2.90
CA HIS A 165 17.91 15.55 3.24
C HIS A 165 16.53 15.02 2.83
N LEU A 166 16.45 13.75 2.43
CA LEU A 166 15.23 13.15 1.88
C LEU A 166 14.42 12.33 2.89
N LEU A 167 14.94 12.15 4.12
CA LEU A 167 14.25 11.44 5.19
C LEU A 167 13.59 12.43 6.14
N ASP A 168 12.31 12.75 5.87
CA ASP A 168 11.44 13.47 6.80
C ASP A 168 10.43 12.48 7.40
N ILE A 169 10.95 11.52 8.17
CA ILE A 169 10.09 10.52 8.84
C ILE A 169 9.46 11.17 10.08
N LYS A 170 8.26 11.74 9.92
CA LYS A 170 7.31 11.91 11.03
C LYS A 170 6.77 10.54 11.45
N ALA A 171 7.57 9.78 12.19
CA ALA A 171 7.07 8.68 12.99
C ALA A 171 6.41 9.27 14.25
N SER A 172 5.14 9.66 14.15
CA SER A 172 4.32 9.85 15.35
C SER A 172 3.97 8.46 15.87
N SER A 173 4.71 7.98 16.87
CA SER A 173 4.21 6.90 17.73
C SER A 173 2.88 7.36 18.35
N PRO A 174 1.86 6.50 18.48
CA PRO A 174 0.72 6.81 19.32
C PRO A 174 1.23 6.99 20.75
N ASP A 175 0.77 8.10 21.33
CA ASP A 175 0.98 8.51 22.70
C ASP A 175 0.67 7.35 23.66
N LYS A 176 1.61 7.06 24.56
CA LYS A 176 1.33 6.30 25.77
C LYS A 176 1.57 7.27 26.91
N ASP A 177 0.49 7.91 27.34
CA ASP A 177 0.19 8.28 28.73
C ASP A 177 -1.34 8.38 28.89
#